data_AF-A0AA39FEL9-F1
#
_entry.id   AF-A0AA39FEL9-F1
#
_cell.length_a   1.000
_cell.length_b   1.000
_cell.length_c   1.000
_cell.angle_alpha   90.00
_cell.angle_beta   90.00
_cell.angle_gamma   90.00
#
_symmetry.space_group_name_H-M   'P 1'
#
loop_
_entity.id
_entity.type
_entity.pdbx_description
1 polymer ?
#
loop_
_entity_poly.entity_id
_entity_poly.type
_entity_poly.pdbx_seq_one_letter_code
_entity_poly.pdbx_strand_id
1 'polypeptide(L)'
;MDSSNLPNTFESLGIVMEDGKPKFRLNEPAFSTVNIPLSSNLECDDETSFVVLGQSSLDFINNASLIDYQQIQEKSMAVDYKSIISTLSHEEIESKVAELLQENVKLKEILLQNNRSMKGQFNKLMSWQEELMKVHESHKHKFSETRNMIRLLQEENMELKTKLTSTESMMNTQSSSEQNSKNSYRLESARDLNAEFMIKHVEDELENTSDVNMKQLLELNKRQDRDLHYRQEIISSLKAQLQTFIENSFEPIKLQMNDVNTQNNKNRQQFYDNFLHYNEKLSSVVKCYAAQTSRFTNIQDCLKHCIDVIKTIDINSSSEVQEKSIQTLENCRKQLINEQLQNISERQNLIMAQNQFQKIFSDYNSALHELELLREENGKPIEKLDILEQEREELMEKMKMINDEKQQLNSAKEKLIAEQISFEQQQAGLEEAKASLNSQSMLYETEMKTLQDNMKVMEKRHDNMLQLSTKLKEVLQEKNIELDGIKARLAIAKNDAETITILKQQLDLYKSDFEEEQKAKQQLINEREFLTDQLGKLRDHNQKLLQRINGPNPTSVSQEESNEHLADAFCNSCGLYKMPGQWHGPGFCQPVD
;
A
#
# COMPACT_ATOMS: atom_id res chain seq x y z
N MET A 1 -38.63 -10.44 35.42
CA MET A 1 -38.41 -11.52 34.45
C MET A 1 -39.09 -11.12 33.16
N ASP A 2 -38.50 -11.54 32.05
CA ASP A 2 -38.97 -11.47 30.67
C ASP A 2 -38.82 -10.14 29.91
N SER A 3 -37.57 -9.91 29.48
CA SER A 3 -37.20 -9.07 28.34
C SER A 3 -36.69 -9.96 27.21
N SER A 4 -37.60 -10.45 26.37
CA SER A 4 -37.26 -11.17 25.13
C SER A 4 -38.33 -10.90 24.09
N ASN A 5 -38.01 -10.04 23.11
CA ASN A 5 -38.43 -10.13 21.71
C ASN A 5 -38.06 -8.81 20.99
N LEU A 6 -36.80 -8.69 20.59
CA LEU A 6 -36.45 -7.96 19.37
C LEU A 6 -36.04 -9.00 18.32
N PRO A 7 -36.51 -8.90 17.06
CA PRO A 7 -36.06 -9.79 16.00
C PRO A 7 -34.58 -9.50 15.69
N ASN A 8 -33.74 -10.52 15.73
CA ASN A 8 -32.31 -10.44 15.41
C ASN A 8 -32.11 -10.10 13.92
N THR A 9 -31.97 -8.81 13.62
CA THR A 9 -31.59 -8.28 12.29
C THR A 9 -30.16 -8.60 11.86
N PHE A 10 -29.36 -9.25 12.71
CA PHE A 10 -27.96 -9.60 12.42
C PHE A 10 -27.76 -11.02 11.88
N GLU A 11 -28.78 -11.88 11.96
CA GLU A 11 -28.68 -13.27 11.48
C GLU A 11 -28.70 -13.37 9.96
N SER A 12 -29.39 -12.44 9.28
CA SER A 12 -29.41 -12.36 7.80
C SER A 12 -28.08 -11.91 7.18
N LEU A 13 -27.12 -11.46 7.99
CA LEU A 13 -25.78 -11.03 7.57
C LEU A 13 -24.68 -12.06 7.91
N GLY A 14 -25.05 -13.23 8.43
CA GLY A 14 -24.08 -14.30 8.77
C GLY A 14 -23.20 -14.00 9.99
N ILE A 15 -23.60 -13.06 10.85
CA ILE A 15 -22.86 -12.66 12.05
C ILE A 15 -23.51 -13.32 13.28
N VAL A 16 -22.73 -14.12 14.01
CA VAL A 16 -23.17 -14.72 15.27
C VAL A 16 -22.51 -13.99 16.44
N MET A 17 -23.30 -13.74 17.48
CA MET A 17 -22.86 -13.15 18.74
C MET A 17 -22.45 -14.25 19.71
N GLU A 18 -21.15 -14.41 19.95
CA GLU A 18 -20.60 -15.27 21.01
C GLU A 18 -19.94 -14.34 22.05
N ASP A 19 -20.36 -14.43 23.31
CA ASP A 19 -19.88 -13.59 24.42
C ASP A 19 -19.92 -12.07 24.19
N GLY A 20 -20.93 -11.59 23.44
CA GLY A 20 -21.13 -10.16 23.20
C GLY A 20 -20.13 -9.52 22.21
N LYS A 21 -19.36 -10.32 21.46
CA LYS A 21 -18.50 -9.83 20.38
C LYS A 21 -18.90 -10.45 19.03
N PRO A 22 -19.04 -9.64 17.97
CA PRO A 22 -19.41 -10.15 16.65
C PRO A 22 -18.24 -10.93 16.04
N LYS A 23 -18.50 -12.17 15.60
CA LYS A 23 -17.58 -12.99 14.81
C LYS A 23 -18.24 -13.44 13.50
N PHE A 24 -17.46 -13.46 12.43
CA PHE A 24 -17.84 -14.03 11.14
C PHE A 24 -17.51 -15.52 11.10
N ARG A 25 -18.44 -16.34 10.60
CA ARG A 25 -18.18 -17.76 10.33
C ARG A 25 -17.34 -17.89 9.07
N LEU A 26 -16.05 -18.22 9.20
CA LEU A 26 -15.12 -18.29 8.08
C LEU A 26 -14.92 -19.70 7.47
N ASN A 27 -15.54 -20.75 8.00
CA ASN A 27 -15.17 -22.14 7.66
C ASN A 27 -16.30 -23.08 7.22
N GLU A 28 -17.47 -22.59 6.80
CA GLU A 28 -18.49 -23.45 6.17
C GLU A 28 -19.06 -22.79 4.91
N PRO A 29 -19.12 -23.49 3.76
CA PRO A 29 -19.83 -23.02 2.60
C PRO A 29 -21.33 -23.17 2.86
N ALA A 30 -21.95 -22.14 3.44
CA ALA A 30 -23.40 -22.09 3.62
C ALA A 30 -24.07 -21.81 2.28
N PHE A 31 -24.29 -22.86 1.49
CA PHE A 31 -25.31 -22.87 0.45
C PHE A 31 -26.69 -22.91 1.14
N SER A 32 -27.33 -21.76 1.28
CA SER A 32 -28.79 -21.70 1.46
C SER A 32 -29.39 -21.06 0.22
N THR A 33 -29.89 -21.93 -0.65
CA THR A 33 -30.81 -21.65 -1.75
C THR A 33 -32.03 -20.89 -1.24
N VAL A 34 -32.03 -19.57 -1.40
CA VAL A 34 -33.23 -18.75 -1.26
C VAL A 34 -34.01 -18.85 -2.58
N ASN A 35 -34.84 -19.88 -2.68
CA ASN A 35 -35.92 -19.96 -3.67
C ASN A 35 -37.06 -19.06 -3.18
N ILE A 36 -37.28 -17.91 -3.82
CA ILE A 36 -38.51 -17.13 -3.65
C ILE A 36 -39.41 -17.41 -4.88
N PRO A 37 -40.63 -17.94 -4.69
CA PRO A 37 -41.54 -18.19 -5.79
C PRO A 37 -42.14 -16.87 -6.27
N LEU A 38 -42.10 -16.70 -7.59
CA LEU A 38 -42.76 -15.63 -8.34
C LEU A 38 -44.27 -15.70 -8.10
N SER A 39 -44.85 -14.68 -7.46
CA SER A 39 -46.31 -14.45 -7.43
C SER A 39 -46.58 -12.96 -7.58
N SER A 40 -47.40 -12.67 -8.57
CA SER A 40 -47.83 -11.39 -9.11
C SER A 40 -48.53 -10.43 -8.14
N ASN A 41 -48.41 -9.13 -8.47
CA ASN A 41 -49.20 -7.97 -8.04
C ASN A 41 -48.86 -7.36 -6.68
N LEU A 42 -48.04 -6.29 -6.70
CA LEU A 42 -48.27 -5.11 -5.88
C LEU A 42 -47.51 -3.90 -6.43
N GLU A 43 -48.10 -2.75 -6.19
CA GLU A 43 -47.88 -1.47 -6.83
C GLU A 43 -46.43 -0.96 -6.79
N CYS A 44 -46.11 -0.22 -7.84
CA CYS A 44 -44.89 0.54 -8.05
C CYS A 44 -44.61 1.48 -6.87
N ASP A 45 -43.53 1.23 -6.14
CA ASP A 45 -42.90 2.21 -5.24
C ASP A 45 -41.43 2.36 -5.69
N ASP A 46 -41.22 3.26 -6.64
CA ASP A 46 -39.92 3.63 -7.20
C ASP A 46 -39.11 4.45 -6.16
N GLU A 47 -38.57 3.79 -5.13
CA GLU A 47 -37.60 4.42 -4.21
C GLU A 47 -36.44 3.49 -3.83
N THR A 48 -35.84 2.73 -4.75
CA THR A 48 -34.48 2.18 -4.56
C THR A 48 -33.80 1.84 -5.89
N SER A 49 -33.22 2.84 -6.56
CA SER A 49 -32.20 2.57 -7.59
C SER A 49 -30.87 2.27 -6.90
N PHE A 50 -30.72 1.02 -6.45
CA PHE A 50 -29.42 0.47 -6.07
C PHE A 50 -28.91 -0.34 -7.26
N VAL A 51 -27.73 -0.02 -7.78
CA VAL A 51 -27.07 -0.84 -8.79
C VAL A 51 -26.67 -2.17 -8.13
N VAL A 52 -27.58 -3.14 -8.17
CA VAL A 52 -27.28 -4.53 -7.84
C VAL A 52 -26.43 -5.05 -8.99
N LEU A 53 -25.15 -5.35 -8.73
CA LEU A 53 -24.35 -6.17 -9.64
C LEU A 53 -25.14 -7.48 -9.83
N GLY A 54 -25.73 -7.66 -11.01
CA GLY A 54 -26.55 -8.84 -11.31
C GLY A 54 -25.76 -10.13 -11.07
N GLN A 55 -26.47 -11.21 -10.76
CA GLN A 55 -25.92 -12.55 -10.45
C GLN A 55 -24.75 -12.94 -11.39
N SER A 56 -24.89 -12.65 -12.68
CA SER A 56 -23.90 -12.93 -13.72
C SER A 56 -22.54 -12.25 -13.52
N SER A 57 -22.50 -11.04 -12.94
CA SER A 57 -21.26 -10.31 -12.70
C SER A 57 -20.54 -10.84 -11.46
N LEU A 58 -21.28 -11.25 -10.44
CA LEU A 58 -20.72 -11.88 -9.23
C LEU A 58 -20.16 -13.27 -9.56
N ASP A 59 -20.89 -14.04 -10.37
CA ASP A 59 -20.49 -15.37 -10.84
C ASP A 59 -19.24 -15.31 -11.73
N PHE A 60 -19.10 -14.27 -12.56
CA PHE A 60 -17.90 -14.06 -13.37
C PHE A 60 -16.65 -13.78 -12.52
N ILE A 61 -16.75 -12.91 -11.51
CA ILE A 61 -15.64 -12.59 -10.61
C ILE A 61 -15.24 -13.82 -9.78
N ASN A 62 -16.23 -14.58 -9.29
CA ASN A 62 -15.98 -15.81 -8.54
C ASN A 62 -15.33 -16.89 -9.41
N ASN A 63 -15.80 -17.11 -10.64
CA ASN A 63 -15.21 -18.09 -11.55
C ASN A 63 -13.78 -17.69 -11.96
N ALA A 64 -13.54 -16.41 -12.24
CA ALA A 64 -12.19 -15.92 -12.54
C ALA A 64 -11.21 -16.16 -11.37
N SER A 65 -11.68 -15.91 -10.14
CA SER A 65 -10.88 -16.15 -8.93
C SER A 65 -10.60 -17.64 -8.69
N LEU A 66 -11.56 -18.50 -9.01
CA LEU A 66 -11.40 -19.96 -8.88
C LEU A 66 -10.38 -20.51 -9.89
N ILE A 67 -10.39 -19.98 -11.11
CA ILE A 67 -9.46 -20.36 -12.19
C ILE A 67 -8.02 -20.00 -11.81
N ASP A 68 -7.80 -18.81 -11.24
CA ASP A 68 -6.46 -18.40 -10.77
C ASP A 68 -5.97 -19.32 -9.64
N TYR A 69 -6.85 -19.71 -8.72
CA TYR A 69 -6.50 -20.63 -7.64
C TYR A 69 -6.10 -22.02 -8.16
N GLN A 70 -6.84 -22.51 -9.16
CA GLN A 70 -6.58 -23.81 -9.79
C GLN A 70 -5.27 -23.81 -10.59
N GLN A 71 -4.94 -22.72 -11.28
CA GLN A 71 -3.65 -22.56 -11.96
C GLN A 71 -2.47 -22.50 -10.99
N ILE A 72 -2.62 -21.82 -9.85
CA ILE A 72 -1.57 -21.76 -8.82
C ILE A 72 -1.34 -23.17 -8.24
N GLN A 73 -2.43 -23.91 -7.99
CA GLN A 73 -2.36 -25.28 -7.49
C GLN A 73 -1.65 -26.22 -8.47
N GLU A 74 -2.01 -26.19 -9.77
CA GLU A 74 -1.33 -27.01 -10.79
C GLU A 74 0.16 -26.68 -10.91
N LYS A 75 0.53 -25.39 -10.90
CA LYS A 75 1.94 -24.97 -10.93
C LYS A 75 2.71 -25.42 -9.69
N SER A 76 2.09 -25.40 -8.51
CA SER A 76 2.71 -25.87 -7.28
C SER A 76 2.92 -27.39 -7.25
N MET A 77 2.03 -28.16 -7.89
CA MET A 77 2.11 -29.61 -7.96
C MET A 77 3.05 -30.11 -9.07
N ALA A 78 3.36 -29.26 -10.06
CA ALA A 78 4.26 -29.58 -11.17
C ALA A 78 5.77 -29.47 -10.83
N VAL A 79 6.11 -28.92 -9.66
CA VAL A 79 7.51 -28.78 -9.21
C VAL A 79 7.91 -30.02 -8.41
N ASP A 80 8.87 -30.81 -8.90
CA ASP A 80 9.39 -31.98 -8.18
C ASP A 80 10.42 -31.56 -7.11
N TYR A 81 9.90 -31.14 -5.97
CA TYR A 81 10.70 -30.69 -4.82
C TYR A 81 11.71 -31.75 -4.35
N LYS A 82 11.43 -33.04 -4.55
CA LYS A 82 12.29 -34.14 -4.09
C LYS A 82 13.57 -34.24 -4.91
N SER A 83 13.48 -33.98 -6.21
CA SER A 83 14.64 -33.93 -7.11
C SER A 83 15.54 -32.72 -6.82
N ILE A 84 14.97 -31.55 -6.54
CA ILE A 84 15.73 -30.31 -6.30
C ILE A 84 16.44 -30.35 -4.94
N ILE A 85 15.77 -30.86 -3.91
CA ILE A 85 16.37 -30.98 -2.56
C ILE A 85 17.51 -31.99 -2.54
N SER A 86 17.45 -33.04 -3.38
CA SER A 86 18.51 -34.06 -3.48
C SER A 86 19.78 -33.58 -4.19
N THR A 87 19.71 -32.49 -4.96
CA THR A 87 20.85 -31.90 -5.68
C THR A 87 21.59 -30.80 -4.92
N LEU A 88 21.02 -30.31 -3.82
CA LEU A 88 21.59 -29.22 -3.01
C LEU A 88 22.37 -29.80 -1.81
N SER A 89 23.52 -29.20 -1.52
CA SER A 89 24.30 -29.51 -0.33
C SER A 89 23.62 -29.00 0.94
N HIS A 90 24.03 -29.50 2.11
CA HIS A 90 23.42 -29.11 3.39
C HIS A 90 23.51 -27.60 3.66
N GLU A 91 24.65 -26.98 3.35
CA GLU A 91 24.85 -25.52 3.47
C GLU A 91 23.97 -24.73 2.49
N GLU A 92 23.79 -25.21 1.26
CA GLU A 92 22.88 -24.57 0.29
C GLU A 92 21.42 -24.69 0.72
N ILE A 93 21.02 -25.80 1.34
CA ILE A 93 19.69 -26.00 1.92
C ILE A 93 19.49 -25.01 3.09
N GLU A 94 20.45 -24.90 4.01
CA GLU A 94 20.37 -23.94 5.12
C GLU A 94 20.27 -22.49 4.63
N SER A 95 21.07 -22.12 3.62
CA SER A 95 21.00 -20.80 2.99
C SER A 95 19.63 -20.56 2.34
N LYS A 96 19.08 -21.55 1.62
CA LYS A 96 17.77 -21.43 0.98
C LYS A 96 16.62 -21.33 2.00
N VAL A 97 16.72 -22.05 3.11
CA VAL A 97 15.76 -21.95 4.22
C VAL A 97 15.85 -20.57 4.87
N ALA A 98 17.05 -20.02 5.07
CA ALA A 98 17.22 -18.67 5.60
C ALA A 98 16.62 -17.61 4.65
N GLU A 99 16.86 -17.73 3.34
CA GLU A 99 16.24 -16.87 2.31
C GLU A 99 14.71 -16.96 2.35
N LEU A 100 14.14 -18.17 2.41
CA LEU A 100 12.69 -18.38 2.48
C LEU A 100 12.07 -17.85 3.77
N LEU A 101 12.78 -17.94 4.89
CA LEU A 101 12.33 -17.34 6.15
C LEU A 101 12.34 -15.81 6.06
N GLN A 102 13.37 -15.22 5.45
CA GLN A 102 13.45 -13.78 5.23
C GLN A 102 12.34 -13.30 4.27
N GLU A 103 12.09 -14.05 3.20
CA GLU A 103 11.00 -13.78 2.26
C GLU A 103 9.64 -13.88 2.95
N ASN A 104 9.42 -14.89 3.80
CA ASN A 104 8.20 -15.00 4.62
C ASN A 104 7.97 -13.78 5.51
N VAL A 105 9.03 -13.26 6.14
CA VAL A 105 8.93 -12.04 6.96
C VAL A 105 8.54 -10.84 6.09
N LYS A 106 9.17 -10.67 4.91
CA LYS A 106 8.84 -9.62 3.95
C LYS A 106 7.39 -9.74 3.46
N LEU A 107 6.95 -10.92 3.08
CA LEU A 107 5.57 -11.18 2.64
C LEU A 107 4.55 -10.88 3.74
N LYS A 108 4.85 -11.26 4.98
CA LYS A 108 4.00 -10.95 6.14
C LYS A 108 3.89 -9.44 6.37
N GLU A 109 4.99 -8.70 6.21
CA GLU A 109 4.99 -7.24 6.33
C GLU A 109 4.20 -6.57 5.18
N ILE A 110 4.37 -7.04 3.95
CA ILE A 110 3.58 -6.57 2.79
C ILE A 110 2.08 -6.85 3.00
N LEU A 111 1.71 -8.03 3.50
CA LEU A 111 0.33 -8.38 3.84
C LEU A 111 -0.23 -7.45 4.93
N LEU A 112 0.54 -7.15 5.97
CA LEU A 112 0.14 -6.22 7.01
C LEU A 112 -0.05 -4.80 6.46
N GLN A 113 0.85 -4.34 5.59
CA GLN A 113 0.73 -3.05 4.92
C GLN A 113 -0.50 -3.00 4.01
N ASN A 114 -0.75 -4.06 3.24
CA ASN A 114 -1.93 -4.18 2.39
C ASN A 114 -3.21 -4.16 3.22
N ASN A 115 -3.27 -4.92 4.33
CA ASN A 115 -4.41 -4.89 5.26
C ASN A 115 -4.64 -3.50 5.86
N ARG A 116 -3.60 -2.75 6.22
CA ARG A 116 -3.74 -1.36 6.67
C ARG A 116 -4.28 -0.46 5.57
N SER A 117 -3.78 -0.62 4.33
CA SER A 117 -4.25 0.13 3.17
C SER A 117 -5.73 -0.17 2.86
N MET A 118 -6.12 -1.45 2.80
CA MET A 118 -7.50 -1.89 2.63
C MET A 118 -8.41 -1.35 3.73
N LYS A 119 -7.97 -1.38 4.99
CA LYS A 119 -8.73 -0.78 6.09
C LYS A 119 -8.91 0.73 5.90
N GLY A 120 -7.89 1.43 5.42
CA GLY A 120 -7.97 2.84 5.06
C GLY A 120 -8.98 3.10 3.93
N GLN A 121 -8.96 2.28 2.88
CA GLN A 121 -9.93 2.38 1.77
C GLN A 121 -11.35 2.05 2.23
N PHE A 122 -11.52 1.04 3.08
CA PHE A 122 -12.82 0.68 3.65
C PHE A 122 -13.38 1.82 4.49
N ASN A 123 -12.55 2.48 5.30
CA ASN A 123 -12.98 3.65 6.07
C ASN A 123 -13.39 4.82 5.17
N LYS A 124 -12.70 5.05 4.05
CA LYS A 124 -13.11 6.06 3.05
C LYS A 124 -14.44 5.71 2.40
N LEU A 125 -14.65 4.43 2.07
CA LEU A 125 -15.92 3.96 1.53
C LEU A 125 -17.06 4.14 2.54
N MET A 126 -16.80 3.85 3.82
CA MET A 126 -17.76 4.09 4.91
C MET A 126 -18.10 5.57 5.06
N SER A 127 -17.11 6.49 4.98
CA SER A 127 -17.40 7.93 5.01
C SER A 127 -18.23 8.38 3.80
N TRP A 128 -17.95 7.87 2.60
CA TRP A 128 -18.76 8.16 1.42
C TRP A 128 -20.18 7.61 1.55
N GLN A 129 -20.35 6.42 2.11
CA GLN A 129 -21.67 5.86 2.39
C GLN A 129 -22.44 6.73 3.39
N GLU A 130 -21.78 7.25 4.42
CA GLU A 130 -22.41 8.13 5.40
C GLU A 130 -22.80 9.49 4.79
N GLU A 131 -21.94 10.07 3.95
CA GLU A 131 -22.26 11.28 3.17
C GLU A 131 -23.44 11.06 2.23
N LEU A 132 -23.46 9.93 1.53
CA LEU A 132 -24.57 9.56 0.65
C LEU A 132 -25.89 9.45 1.43
N MET A 133 -25.86 8.82 2.61
CA MET A 133 -27.02 8.73 3.50
C MET A 133 -27.50 10.11 3.96
N LYS A 134 -26.58 11.01 4.33
CA LYS A 134 -26.92 12.40 4.72
C LYS A 134 -27.54 13.17 3.57
N VAL A 135 -27.01 13.05 2.35
CA VAL A 135 -27.60 13.67 1.15
C VAL A 135 -28.99 13.11 0.87
N HIS A 136 -29.15 11.79 0.98
CA HIS A 136 -30.44 11.14 0.79
C HIS A 136 -31.49 11.60 1.82
N GLU A 137 -31.12 11.68 3.10
CA GLU A 137 -31.97 12.24 4.16
C GLU A 137 -32.33 13.72 3.89
N SER A 138 -31.37 14.53 3.46
CA SER A 138 -31.60 15.91 3.07
C SER A 138 -32.60 16.04 1.91
N HIS A 139 -32.45 15.22 0.87
CA HIS A 139 -33.39 15.19 -0.25
C HIS A 139 -34.77 14.75 0.20
N LYS A 140 -34.87 13.68 0.99
CA LYS A 140 -36.12 13.20 1.57
C LYS A 140 -36.83 14.30 2.37
N HIS A 141 -36.08 15.08 3.16
CA HIS A 141 -36.61 16.21 3.90
C HIS A 141 -37.14 17.31 2.97
N LYS A 142 -36.35 17.75 1.98
CA LYS A 142 -36.74 18.75 0.98
C LYS A 142 -37.98 18.33 0.18
N PHE A 143 -38.08 17.05 -0.18
CA PHE A 143 -39.27 16.52 -0.85
C PHE A 143 -40.49 16.55 0.06
N SER A 144 -40.34 16.25 1.35
CA SER A 144 -41.42 16.38 2.33
C SER A 144 -41.88 17.83 2.48
N GLU A 145 -40.96 18.80 2.57
CA GLU A 145 -41.30 20.22 2.61
C GLU A 145 -42.02 20.68 1.34
N THR A 146 -41.51 20.27 0.17
CA THR A 146 -42.14 20.58 -1.12
C THR A 146 -43.55 20.01 -1.20
N ARG A 147 -43.74 18.75 -0.76
CA ARG A 147 -45.06 18.10 -0.70
C ARG A 147 -46.02 18.84 0.24
N ASN A 148 -45.53 19.36 1.37
CA ASN A 148 -46.34 20.18 2.29
C ASN A 148 -46.71 21.54 1.67
N MET A 149 -45.78 22.21 0.99
CA MET A 149 -46.05 23.47 0.28
C MET A 149 -47.10 23.30 -0.81
N ILE A 150 -47.01 22.23 -1.60
CA ILE A 150 -48.02 21.89 -2.62
C ILE A 150 -49.39 21.70 -1.98
N ARG A 151 -49.45 21.03 -0.81
CA ARG A 151 -50.71 20.85 -0.08
C ARG A 151 -51.32 22.18 0.36
N LEU A 152 -50.52 23.08 0.93
CA LEU A 152 -50.98 24.42 1.32
C LEU A 152 -51.51 25.22 0.14
N LEU A 153 -50.79 25.21 -0.99
CA LEU A 153 -51.24 25.87 -2.22
C LEU A 153 -52.53 25.24 -2.80
N GLN A 154 -52.72 23.93 -2.64
CA GLN A 154 -53.96 23.27 -3.05
C GLN A 154 -55.15 23.68 -2.15
N GLU A 155 -54.93 23.78 -0.85
CA GLU A 155 -55.93 24.26 0.12
C GLU A 155 -56.33 25.72 -0.17
N GLU A 156 -55.36 26.60 -0.39
CA GLU A 156 -55.61 28.00 -0.77
C GLU A 156 -56.36 28.09 -2.10
N ASN A 157 -55.97 27.31 -3.12
CA ASN A 157 -56.68 27.25 -4.39
C ASN A 157 -58.12 26.73 -4.26
N MET A 158 -58.39 25.80 -3.34
CA MET A 158 -59.76 25.37 -3.04
C MET A 158 -60.54 26.50 -2.37
N GLU A 159 -59.95 27.19 -1.39
CA GLU A 159 -60.59 28.32 -0.71
C GLU A 159 -60.93 29.45 -1.69
N LEU A 160 -59.99 29.82 -2.56
CA LEU A 160 -60.22 30.84 -3.59
C LEU A 160 -61.30 30.42 -4.58
N LYS A 161 -61.34 29.15 -5.02
CA LYS A 161 -62.44 28.62 -5.84
C LYS A 161 -63.79 28.73 -5.13
N THR A 162 -63.86 28.38 -3.84
CA THR A 162 -65.13 28.51 -3.09
C THR A 162 -65.57 29.97 -2.97
N LYS A 163 -64.65 30.90 -2.71
CA LYS A 163 -64.93 32.34 -2.67
C LYS A 163 -65.43 32.85 -4.03
N LEU A 164 -64.80 32.44 -5.14
CA LEU A 164 -65.22 32.77 -6.51
C LEU A 164 -66.64 32.29 -6.80
N THR A 165 -66.94 31.02 -6.52
CA THR A 165 -68.30 30.47 -6.73
C THR A 165 -69.34 31.15 -5.85
N SER A 166 -68.98 31.53 -4.62
CA SER A 166 -69.85 32.29 -3.72
C SER A 166 -70.15 33.68 -4.28
N THR A 167 -69.15 34.41 -4.76
CA THR A 167 -69.35 35.73 -5.39
C THR A 167 -70.16 35.66 -6.69
N GLU A 168 -69.96 34.61 -7.49
CA GLU A 168 -70.70 34.38 -8.74
C GLU A 168 -72.18 34.07 -8.46
N SER A 169 -72.49 33.35 -7.38
CA SER A 169 -73.86 33.13 -6.91
C SER A 169 -74.55 34.41 -6.41
N MET A 170 -73.80 35.32 -5.78
CA MET A 170 -74.33 36.63 -5.34
C MET A 170 -74.61 37.56 -6.52
N MET A 171 -73.77 37.54 -7.56
CA MET A 171 -73.99 38.33 -8.79
C MET A 171 -75.18 37.82 -9.61
N ASN A 172 -75.37 36.51 -9.76
CA ASN A 172 -76.53 35.95 -10.47
C ASN A 172 -77.88 36.23 -9.77
N THR A 173 -77.86 36.48 -8.46
CA THR A 173 -79.08 36.82 -7.70
C THR A 173 -79.47 38.30 -7.88
N GLN A 174 -78.52 39.19 -8.21
CA GLN A 174 -78.79 40.61 -8.50
C GLN A 174 -79.21 40.88 -9.95
N SER A 175 -78.90 40.00 -10.90
CA SER A 175 -79.30 40.16 -12.32
C SER A 175 -80.72 39.68 -12.65
N SER A 176 -81.45 39.09 -11.68
CA SER A 176 -82.77 38.49 -11.91
C SER A 176 -83.98 39.38 -11.52
N SER A 177 -83.79 40.63 -11.11
CA SER A 177 -84.87 41.48 -10.57
C SER A 177 -85.35 42.64 -11.45
N GLU A 178 -84.91 42.79 -12.71
CA GLU A 178 -85.24 43.98 -13.53
C GLU A 178 -85.99 43.74 -14.85
N GLN A 179 -86.41 42.53 -15.19
CA GLN A 179 -87.24 42.31 -16.39
C GLN A 179 -88.42 41.38 -16.14
N ASN A 180 -89.56 41.96 -15.77
CA ASN A 180 -90.90 41.47 -16.15
C ASN A 180 -91.98 42.41 -15.60
N SER A 181 -92.58 43.25 -16.45
CA SER A 181 -94.05 43.43 -16.52
C SER A 181 -94.42 44.54 -17.53
N LYS A 182 -94.53 44.19 -18.82
CA LYS A 182 -95.39 44.92 -19.79
C LYS A 182 -95.82 43.94 -20.88
N ASN A 183 -97.01 43.37 -20.71
CA ASN A 183 -97.98 43.07 -21.76
C ASN A 183 -99.22 42.52 -21.06
N SER A 184 -100.41 42.87 -21.55
CA SER A 184 -101.63 42.63 -20.76
C SER A 184 -102.99 43.16 -21.27
N TYR A 185 -103.25 43.26 -22.58
CA TYR A 185 -104.57 43.25 -23.31
C TYR A 185 -105.79 44.08 -22.80
N ARG A 186 -106.82 44.50 -23.57
CA ARG A 186 -107.19 44.61 -25.00
C ARG A 186 -108.58 45.31 -25.03
N LEU A 187 -108.86 45.96 -26.16
CA LEU A 187 -110.13 46.12 -26.88
C LEU A 187 -111.46 46.44 -26.14
N GLU A 188 -112.04 47.53 -26.60
CA GLU A 188 -113.44 47.94 -26.56
C GLU A 188 -114.43 47.03 -27.31
N SER A 189 -115.68 47.15 -26.83
CA SER A 189 -116.95 47.16 -27.58
C SER A 189 -117.56 45.83 -28.04
N ALA A 190 -118.66 45.42 -27.39
CA ALA A 190 -120.00 45.73 -27.91
C ALA A 190 -121.12 45.00 -27.14
N ARG A 191 -122.12 45.81 -26.73
CA ARG A 191 -123.57 45.53 -26.66
C ARG A 191 -124.14 44.70 -25.49
N ASP A 192 -124.79 45.45 -24.59
CA ASP A 192 -126.25 45.47 -24.42
C ASP A 192 -126.99 44.14 -24.63
N LEU A 193 -127.33 43.50 -23.51
CA LEU A 193 -128.67 43.04 -23.10
C LEU A 193 -128.51 41.96 -22.01
N ASN A 194 -128.19 42.37 -20.78
CA ASN A 194 -128.50 41.61 -19.54
C ASN A 194 -128.10 42.36 -18.24
N ALA A 195 -128.09 43.70 -18.27
CA ALA A 195 -127.50 44.50 -17.19
C ALA A 195 -128.35 44.57 -15.91
N GLU A 196 -129.58 44.06 -15.87
CA GLU A 196 -130.48 44.34 -14.75
C GLU A 196 -130.62 43.19 -13.73
N PHE A 197 -130.01 42.02 -14.00
CA PHE A 197 -130.06 40.86 -13.08
C PHE A 197 -128.74 40.59 -12.34
N MET A 198 -127.61 41.14 -12.80
CA MET A 198 -126.28 40.92 -12.18
C MET A 198 -125.81 42.06 -11.27
N ILE A 199 -126.45 43.24 -11.31
CA ILE A 199 -126.05 44.40 -10.48
C ILE A 199 -126.28 44.12 -8.98
N LYS A 200 -127.34 43.39 -8.63
CA LYS A 200 -127.66 43.10 -7.22
C LYS A 200 -126.76 42.06 -6.57
N HIS A 201 -126.04 41.24 -7.34
CA HIS A 201 -125.14 40.23 -6.78
C HIS A 201 -123.69 40.74 -6.63
N VAL A 202 -123.31 41.77 -7.41
CA VAL A 202 -121.98 42.39 -7.37
C VAL A 202 -121.89 43.49 -6.31
N GLU A 203 -122.99 44.19 -5.98
CA GLU A 203 -123.00 45.22 -4.93
C GLU A 203 -122.71 44.64 -3.52
N ASP A 204 -123.22 43.44 -3.20
CA ASP A 204 -122.96 42.77 -1.92
C ASP A 204 -121.53 42.16 -1.81
N GLU A 205 -120.87 41.86 -2.94
CA GLU A 205 -119.47 41.39 -2.95
C GLU A 205 -118.44 42.54 -2.99
N LEU A 206 -118.82 43.73 -3.50
CA LEU A 206 -117.93 44.88 -3.61
C LEU A 206 -117.77 45.65 -2.29
N GLU A 207 -118.81 45.69 -1.45
CA GLU A 207 -118.76 46.39 -0.15
C GLU A 207 -117.91 45.61 0.88
N ASN A 208 -117.95 44.27 0.84
CA ASN A 208 -117.13 43.41 1.71
C ASN A 208 -115.65 43.34 1.28
N THR A 209 -115.33 43.47 -0.01
CA THR A 209 -113.95 43.41 -0.51
C THR A 209 -113.19 44.74 -0.34
N SER A 210 -113.90 45.88 -0.35
CA SER A 210 -113.32 47.21 -0.11
C SER A 210 -112.89 47.42 1.36
N ASP A 211 -113.72 47.01 2.32
CA ASP A 211 -113.43 47.19 3.75
C ASP A 211 -112.32 46.23 4.26
N VAL A 212 -112.21 45.03 3.67
CA VAL A 212 -111.12 44.08 3.94
C VAL A 212 -109.78 44.58 3.39
N ASN A 213 -109.75 45.17 2.19
CA ASN A 213 -108.54 45.74 1.62
C ASN A 213 -108.05 46.98 2.40
N MET A 214 -108.95 47.85 2.86
CA MET A 214 -108.58 49.03 3.65
C MET A 214 -108.00 48.65 5.02
N LYS A 215 -108.58 47.64 5.69
CA LYS A 215 -108.02 47.09 6.94
C LYS A 215 -106.66 46.45 6.74
N GLN A 216 -106.47 45.66 5.67
CA GLN A 216 -105.16 45.10 5.34
C GLN A 216 -104.10 46.17 5.05
N LEU A 217 -104.46 47.28 4.38
CA LEU A 217 -103.56 48.39 4.10
C LEU A 217 -103.12 49.12 5.38
N LEU A 218 -104.06 49.34 6.31
CA LEU A 218 -103.80 49.91 7.64
C LEU A 218 -102.91 48.99 8.50
N GLU A 219 -103.13 47.68 8.44
CA GLU A 219 -102.29 46.67 9.11
C GLU A 219 -100.86 46.66 8.54
N LEU A 220 -100.73 46.80 7.22
CA LEU A 220 -99.44 46.87 6.52
C LEU A 220 -98.66 48.13 6.89
N ASN A 221 -99.30 49.31 6.92
CA ASN A 221 -98.68 50.55 7.37
C ASN A 221 -98.19 50.45 8.83
N LYS A 222 -99.00 49.87 9.73
CA LYS A 222 -98.56 49.63 11.12
C LYS A 222 -97.39 48.66 11.22
N ARG A 223 -97.27 47.67 10.31
CA ARG A 223 -96.09 46.81 10.23
C ARG A 223 -94.88 47.57 9.70
N GLN A 224 -95.03 48.37 8.66
CA GLN A 224 -93.97 49.22 8.15
C GLN A 224 -93.47 50.22 9.19
N ASP A 225 -94.36 50.87 9.96
CA ASP A 225 -93.96 51.79 11.04
C ASP A 225 -93.15 51.09 12.14
N ARG A 226 -93.52 49.84 12.49
CA ARG A 226 -92.73 49.02 13.44
C ARG A 226 -91.37 48.63 12.87
N ASP A 227 -91.29 48.24 11.60
CA ASP A 227 -90.03 47.92 10.93
C ASP A 227 -89.12 49.17 10.84
N LEU A 228 -89.71 50.33 10.58
CA LEU A 228 -89.01 51.61 10.49
C LEU A 228 -88.45 52.00 11.87
N HIS A 229 -89.25 51.86 12.93
CA HIS A 229 -88.81 52.05 14.32
C HIS A 229 -87.65 51.11 14.69
N TYR A 230 -87.77 49.81 14.38
CA TYR A 230 -86.72 48.83 14.65
C TYR A 230 -85.41 49.16 13.93
N ARG A 231 -85.48 49.57 12.66
CA ARG A 231 -84.31 50.05 11.91
C ARG A 231 -83.70 51.31 12.55
N GLN A 232 -84.53 52.23 13.06
CA GLN A 232 -84.08 53.44 13.74
C GLN A 232 -83.32 53.13 15.04
N GLU A 233 -83.78 52.14 15.80
CA GLU A 233 -83.11 51.66 17.02
C GLU A 233 -81.75 51.01 16.69
N ILE A 234 -81.68 50.16 15.66
CA ILE A 234 -80.41 49.57 15.21
C ILE A 234 -79.42 50.65 14.79
N ILE A 235 -79.86 51.65 14.01
CA ILE A 235 -79.00 52.77 13.59
C ILE A 235 -78.49 53.55 14.80
N SER A 236 -79.33 53.75 15.82
CA SER A 236 -78.96 54.48 17.03
C SER A 236 -77.96 53.69 17.89
N SER A 237 -78.15 52.37 18.01
CA SER A 237 -77.21 51.46 18.67
C SER A 237 -75.85 51.41 17.95
N LEU A 238 -75.84 51.29 16.61
CA LEU A 238 -74.61 51.26 15.82
C LEU A 238 -73.84 52.59 15.92
N LYS A 239 -74.55 53.73 15.93
CA LYS A 239 -73.94 55.04 16.16
C LYS A 239 -73.27 55.11 17.54
N ALA A 240 -73.95 54.63 18.59
CA ALA A 240 -73.38 54.61 19.94
C ALA A 240 -72.13 53.71 20.01
N GLN A 241 -72.16 52.52 19.41
CA GLN A 241 -71.02 51.60 19.37
C GLN A 241 -69.82 52.18 18.61
N LEU A 242 -70.06 52.83 17.46
CA LEU A 242 -69.00 53.51 16.70
C LEU A 242 -68.38 54.66 17.49
N GLN A 243 -69.20 55.44 18.21
CA GLN A 243 -68.71 56.52 19.07
C GLN A 243 -67.78 55.99 20.16
N THR A 244 -68.19 54.94 20.88
CA THR A 244 -67.37 54.29 21.91
C THR A 244 -66.09 53.68 21.33
N PHE A 245 -66.16 53.11 20.13
CA PHE A 245 -64.98 52.55 19.45
C PHE A 245 -63.97 53.64 19.08
N ILE A 246 -64.41 54.76 18.52
CA ILE A 246 -63.53 55.89 18.15
C ILE A 246 -62.85 56.50 19.38
N GLU A 247 -63.58 56.63 20.49
CA GLU A 247 -63.03 57.14 21.76
C GLU A 247 -61.96 56.21 22.36
N ASN A 248 -62.07 54.89 22.15
CA ASN A 248 -61.17 53.89 22.74
C ASN A 248 -60.04 53.42 21.80
N SER A 249 -60.12 53.67 20.48
CA SER A 249 -59.14 53.17 19.50
C SER A 249 -57.77 53.85 19.57
N PHE A 250 -57.65 54.94 20.31
CA PHE A 250 -56.46 55.79 20.35
C PHE A 250 -55.95 56.05 21.77
N GLU A 251 -56.13 55.09 22.70
CA GLU A 251 -55.50 55.21 24.01
C GLU A 251 -53.97 55.30 23.89
N PRO A 252 -53.30 56.20 24.66
CA PRO A 252 -51.86 56.35 24.61
C PRO A 252 -51.16 55.02 24.94
N ILE A 253 -50.23 54.60 24.08
CA ILE A 253 -49.47 53.37 24.27
C ILE A 253 -48.66 53.50 25.57
N LYS A 254 -48.97 52.69 26.59
CA LYS A 254 -48.25 52.68 27.87
C LYS A 254 -47.13 51.64 27.81
N LEU A 255 -45.89 52.11 27.74
CA LEU A 255 -44.72 51.24 27.95
C LEU A 255 -44.59 50.93 29.45
N GLN A 256 -44.71 49.66 29.82
CA GLN A 256 -44.35 49.20 31.17
C GLN A 256 -42.83 49.08 31.26
N MET A 257 -42.19 49.98 32.00
CA MET A 257 -40.81 49.77 32.45
C MET A 257 -40.85 48.88 33.68
N ASN A 258 -40.45 47.62 33.52
CA ASN A 258 -40.09 46.81 34.68
C ASN A 258 -38.83 47.40 35.30
N ASP A 259 -38.96 47.89 36.53
CA ASP A 259 -37.90 48.45 37.37
C ASP A 259 -36.77 47.42 37.58
N VAL A 260 -35.78 47.43 36.70
CA VAL A 260 -34.49 46.80 36.99
C VAL A 260 -33.36 47.70 36.46
N ASN A 261 -32.81 48.50 37.37
CA ASN A 261 -31.42 48.98 37.38
C ASN A 261 -30.85 49.56 36.07
N THR A 262 -31.52 50.56 35.46
CA THR A 262 -30.98 51.20 34.24
C THR A 262 -30.87 52.73 34.33
N GLN A 263 -30.39 53.26 35.44
CA GLN A 263 -30.15 54.70 35.60
C GLN A 263 -28.95 55.25 34.82
N ASN A 264 -28.20 54.42 34.09
CA ASN A 264 -26.90 54.81 33.53
C ASN A 264 -26.80 54.81 32.00
N ASN A 265 -27.87 54.51 31.26
CA ASN A 265 -27.81 54.50 29.80
C ASN A 265 -28.54 55.72 29.23
N LYS A 266 -27.78 56.80 28.99
CA LYS A 266 -28.25 58.07 28.43
C LYS A 266 -29.12 57.87 27.18
N ASN A 267 -28.82 56.85 26.39
CA ASN A 267 -29.56 56.49 25.17
C ASN A 267 -30.95 55.92 25.46
N ARG A 268 -31.11 55.15 26.54
CA ARG A 268 -32.40 54.56 26.93
C ARG A 268 -33.34 55.61 27.52
N GLN A 269 -32.78 56.59 28.25
CA GLN A 269 -33.53 57.76 28.73
C GLN A 269 -34.00 58.61 27.54
N GLN A 270 -33.10 58.91 26.60
CA GLN A 270 -33.42 59.69 25.41
C GLN A 270 -34.47 59.00 24.52
N PHE A 271 -34.43 57.67 24.39
CA PHE A 271 -35.49 56.92 23.69
C PHE A 271 -36.85 57.07 24.39
N TYR A 272 -36.87 56.99 25.71
CA TYR A 272 -38.11 57.11 26.49
C TYR A 272 -38.70 58.53 26.40
N ASP A 273 -37.84 59.55 26.49
CA ASP A 273 -38.24 60.95 26.33
C ASP A 273 -38.80 61.20 24.92
N ASN A 274 -38.16 60.65 23.89
CA ASN A 274 -38.66 60.70 22.51
C ASN A 274 -39.99 59.97 22.35
N PHE A 275 -40.13 58.77 22.93
CA PHE A 275 -41.37 58.00 22.90
C PHE A 275 -42.53 58.76 23.54
N LEU A 276 -42.32 59.34 24.72
CA LEU A 276 -43.31 60.17 25.40
C LEU A 276 -43.69 61.39 24.55
N HIS A 277 -42.68 62.07 23.99
CA HIS A 277 -42.88 63.23 23.13
C HIS A 277 -43.76 62.90 21.91
N TYR A 278 -43.47 61.80 21.22
CA TYR A 278 -44.25 61.39 20.04
C TYR A 278 -45.65 60.88 20.40
N ASN A 279 -45.80 60.19 21.53
CA ASN A 279 -47.10 59.72 22.02
C ASN A 279 -48.01 60.90 22.41
N GLU A 280 -47.47 61.94 23.04
CA GLU A 280 -48.20 63.17 23.36
C GLU A 280 -48.65 63.89 22.08
N LYS A 281 -47.77 63.97 21.08
CA LYS A 281 -48.11 64.55 19.77
C LYS A 281 -49.20 63.76 19.05
N LEU A 282 -49.13 62.43 19.07
CA LEU A 282 -50.16 61.56 18.50
C LEU A 282 -51.51 61.79 19.21
N SER A 283 -51.53 61.85 20.54
CA SER A 283 -52.73 62.17 21.32
C SER A 283 -53.33 63.54 20.96
N SER A 284 -52.48 64.55 20.71
CA SER A 284 -52.96 65.87 20.27
C SER A 284 -53.65 65.84 18.90
N VAL A 285 -53.16 65.02 17.97
CA VAL A 285 -53.77 64.85 16.64
C VAL A 285 -55.10 64.10 16.74
N VAL A 286 -55.16 63.04 17.54
CA VAL A 286 -56.39 62.30 17.82
C VAL A 286 -57.47 63.22 18.38
N LYS A 287 -57.12 64.08 19.34
CA LYS A 287 -58.05 65.10 19.89
C LYS A 287 -58.53 66.07 18.81
N CYS A 288 -57.67 66.49 17.88
CA CYS A 288 -58.06 67.34 16.76
C CYS A 288 -59.08 66.65 15.83
N TYR A 289 -58.87 65.37 15.51
CA TYR A 289 -59.82 64.60 14.69
C TYR A 289 -61.16 64.39 15.40
N ALA A 290 -61.16 64.10 16.71
CA ALA A 290 -62.38 63.95 17.49
C ALA A 290 -63.18 65.27 17.56
N ALA A 291 -62.50 66.40 17.75
CA ALA A 291 -63.11 67.73 17.70
C ALA A 291 -63.71 68.01 16.31
N GLN A 292 -62.99 67.65 15.24
CA GLN A 292 -63.46 67.82 13.86
C GLN A 292 -64.76 67.03 13.59
N THR A 293 -64.85 65.77 14.04
CA THR A 293 -66.06 64.95 13.91
C THR A 293 -67.25 65.57 14.67
N SER A 294 -67.00 66.10 15.86
CA SER A 294 -68.02 66.80 16.67
C SER A 294 -68.52 68.10 16.01
N ARG A 295 -67.66 68.76 15.21
CA ARG A 295 -68.09 69.95 14.45
C ARG A 295 -68.93 69.63 13.24
N PHE A 296 -68.62 68.56 12.53
CA PHE A 296 -69.45 68.14 11.41
C PHE A 296 -70.88 67.86 11.86
N THR A 297 -71.04 67.26 13.04
CA THR A 297 -72.37 67.05 13.65
C THR A 297 -73.03 68.39 14.04
N ASN A 298 -72.32 69.31 14.71
CA ASN A 298 -72.85 70.65 15.03
C ASN A 298 -73.29 71.44 13.79
N ILE A 299 -72.47 71.45 12.73
CA ILE A 299 -72.79 72.12 11.46
C ILE A 299 -74.02 71.47 10.83
N GLN A 300 -74.07 70.13 10.80
CA GLN A 300 -75.21 69.39 10.27
C GLN A 300 -76.50 69.70 11.03
N ASP A 301 -76.45 69.75 12.36
CA ASP A 301 -77.60 70.10 13.21
C ASP A 301 -78.04 71.55 13.01
N CYS A 302 -77.09 72.48 12.91
CA CYS A 302 -77.38 73.88 12.61
C CYS A 302 -78.03 74.05 11.22
N LEU A 303 -77.55 73.33 10.20
CA LEU A 303 -78.14 73.35 8.86
C LEU A 303 -79.53 72.72 8.84
N LYS A 304 -79.73 71.63 9.57
CA LYS A 304 -81.04 71.00 9.74
C LYS A 304 -82.02 71.96 10.41
N HIS A 305 -81.58 72.67 11.45
CA HIS A 305 -82.40 73.68 12.12
C HIS A 305 -82.78 74.82 11.16
N CYS A 306 -81.86 75.30 10.32
CA CYS A 306 -82.18 76.28 9.26
C CYS A 306 -83.25 75.75 8.29
N ILE A 307 -83.13 74.50 7.84
CA ILE A 307 -84.09 73.87 6.92
C ILE A 307 -85.47 73.79 7.56
N ASP A 308 -85.54 73.40 8.83
CA ASP A 308 -86.80 73.27 9.57
C ASP A 308 -87.46 74.63 9.76
N VAL A 309 -86.69 75.67 10.14
CA VAL A 309 -87.17 77.05 10.24
C VAL A 309 -87.71 77.54 8.90
N ILE A 310 -86.97 77.36 7.79
CA ILE A 310 -87.41 77.76 6.45
C ILE A 310 -88.71 77.05 6.03
N LYS A 311 -88.85 75.76 6.35
CA LYS A 311 -90.08 74.99 6.06
C LYS A 311 -91.30 75.48 6.84
N THR A 312 -91.09 76.03 8.05
CA THR A 312 -92.19 76.55 8.88
C THR A 312 -92.65 77.96 8.51
N ILE A 313 -91.86 78.71 7.74
CA ILE A 313 -92.26 80.04 7.23
C ILE A 313 -93.19 79.84 6.04
N ASP A 314 -94.50 79.83 6.28
CA ASP A 314 -95.51 79.89 5.21
C ASP A 314 -95.76 81.33 4.75
N ILE A 315 -96.19 81.52 3.50
CA ILE A 315 -96.39 82.85 2.85
C ILE A 315 -97.47 83.68 3.59
N ASN A 316 -98.32 83.02 4.38
CA ASN A 316 -99.39 83.65 5.19
C ASN A 316 -99.05 83.76 6.70
N SER A 317 -97.81 83.56 7.09
CA SER A 317 -97.38 83.64 8.49
C SER A 317 -97.51 85.07 9.05
N SER A 318 -98.00 85.20 10.29
CA SER A 318 -98.12 86.51 10.97
C SER A 318 -96.76 87.19 11.09
N SER A 319 -96.72 88.53 11.03
CA SER A 319 -95.50 89.35 11.12
C SER A 319 -94.57 88.97 12.29
N GLU A 320 -95.13 88.54 13.43
CA GLU A 320 -94.38 88.14 14.63
C GLU A 320 -93.66 86.77 14.49
N VAL A 321 -94.21 85.86 13.67
CA VAL A 321 -93.61 84.54 13.38
C VAL A 321 -92.46 84.68 12.39
N GLN A 322 -92.58 85.61 11.44
CA GLN A 322 -91.51 85.93 10.49
C GLN A 322 -90.31 86.56 11.20
N GLU A 323 -90.55 87.51 12.12
CA GLU A 323 -89.48 88.16 12.88
C GLU A 323 -88.71 87.18 13.77
N LYS A 324 -89.40 86.28 14.48
CA LYS A 324 -88.76 85.20 15.26
C LYS A 324 -87.94 84.27 14.36
N SER A 325 -88.46 83.92 13.18
CA SER A 325 -87.77 83.02 12.24
C SER A 325 -86.51 83.66 11.65
N ILE A 326 -86.56 84.95 11.32
CA ILE A 326 -85.39 85.72 10.87
C ILE A 326 -84.33 85.78 11.98
N GLN A 327 -84.73 86.03 13.22
CA GLN A 327 -83.79 86.05 14.35
C GLN A 327 -83.13 84.69 14.59
N THR A 328 -83.87 83.58 14.43
CA THR A 328 -83.29 82.23 14.52
C THR A 328 -82.30 81.95 13.39
N LEU A 329 -82.61 82.36 12.15
CA LEU A 329 -81.69 82.21 11.02
C LEU A 329 -80.43 83.06 11.17
N GLU A 330 -80.52 84.26 11.73
CA GLU A 330 -79.35 85.09 12.05
C GLU A 330 -78.46 84.44 13.13
N ASN A 331 -79.06 83.82 14.14
CA ASN A 331 -78.32 83.08 15.15
C ASN A 331 -77.62 81.85 14.55
N CYS A 332 -78.30 81.08 13.69
CA CYS A 332 -77.68 79.99 12.94
C CYS A 332 -76.53 80.47 12.06
N ARG A 333 -76.68 81.61 11.38
CA ARG A 333 -75.60 82.21 10.58
C ARG A 333 -74.38 82.55 11.43
N LYS A 334 -74.56 83.14 12.61
CA LYS A 334 -73.47 83.43 13.55
C LYS A 334 -72.77 82.15 14.02
N GLN A 335 -73.54 81.10 14.32
CA GLN A 335 -73.00 79.80 14.73
C GLN A 335 -72.18 79.15 13.61
N LEU A 336 -72.68 79.15 12.37
CA LEU A 336 -71.94 78.62 11.21
C LEU A 336 -70.64 79.38 10.94
N ILE A 337 -70.64 80.71 11.09
CA ILE A 337 -69.41 81.51 10.94
C ILE A 337 -68.39 81.16 12.02
N ASN A 338 -68.83 80.97 13.27
CA ASN A 338 -67.95 80.58 14.36
C ASN A 338 -67.33 79.19 14.11
N GLU A 339 -68.15 78.21 13.72
CA GLU A 339 -67.69 76.86 13.38
C GLU A 339 -66.70 76.86 12.19
N GLN A 340 -66.92 77.73 11.19
CA GLN A 340 -65.98 77.90 10.07
C GLN A 340 -64.62 78.46 10.51
N LEU A 341 -64.59 79.50 11.35
CA LEU A 341 -63.34 80.07 11.87
C LEU A 341 -62.57 79.04 12.70
N GLN A 342 -63.29 78.29 13.52
CA GLN A 342 -62.70 77.27 14.36
C GLN A 342 -62.16 76.11 13.48
N ASN A 343 -62.86 75.71 12.42
CA ASN A 343 -62.41 74.68 11.46
C ASN A 343 -61.09 75.07 10.76
N ILE A 344 -60.97 76.34 10.35
CA ILE A 344 -59.73 76.87 9.76
C ILE A 344 -58.56 76.76 10.75
N SER A 345 -58.78 77.14 12.01
CA SER A 345 -57.76 77.06 13.06
C SER A 345 -57.29 75.61 13.31
N GLU A 346 -58.22 74.65 13.40
CA GLU A 346 -57.87 73.24 13.58
C GLU A 346 -57.15 72.64 12.38
N ARG A 347 -57.55 73.02 11.17
CA ARG A 347 -56.86 72.58 9.95
C ARG A 347 -55.41 73.06 9.93
N GLN A 348 -55.13 74.27 10.41
CA GLN A 348 -53.76 74.75 10.58
C GLN A 348 -52.98 73.92 11.61
N ASN A 349 -53.60 73.57 12.74
CA ASN A 349 -52.99 72.69 13.74
C ASN A 349 -52.68 71.30 13.17
N LEU A 350 -53.58 70.74 12.35
CA LEU A 350 -53.38 69.45 11.71
C LEU A 350 -52.22 69.49 10.69
N ILE A 351 -52.11 70.54 9.89
CA ILE A 351 -51.00 70.73 8.95
C ILE A 351 -49.67 70.83 9.71
N MET A 352 -49.64 71.56 10.83
CA MET A 352 -48.43 71.65 11.67
C MET A 352 -48.04 70.28 12.24
N ALA A 353 -49.00 69.49 12.73
CA ALA A 353 -48.74 68.15 13.22
C ALA A 353 -48.27 67.20 12.10
N GLN A 354 -48.88 67.27 10.92
CA GLN A 354 -48.48 66.50 9.74
C GLN A 354 -47.02 66.79 9.35
N ASN A 355 -46.63 68.06 9.29
CA ASN A 355 -45.24 68.45 8.98
C ASN A 355 -44.25 67.93 10.05
N GLN A 356 -44.65 67.94 11.32
CA GLN A 356 -43.84 67.36 12.40
C GLN A 356 -43.65 65.86 12.22
N PHE A 357 -44.71 65.10 11.93
CA PHE A 357 -44.61 63.67 11.65
C PHE A 357 -43.74 63.37 10.43
N GLN A 358 -43.88 64.16 9.36
CA GLN A 358 -43.07 63.98 8.17
C GLN A 358 -41.57 64.20 8.45
N LYS A 359 -41.24 65.17 9.31
CA LYS A 359 -39.86 65.37 9.78
C LYS A 359 -39.38 64.16 10.58
N ILE A 360 -40.18 63.64 11.50
CA ILE A 360 -39.85 62.46 12.32
C ILE A 360 -39.56 61.25 11.43
N PHE A 361 -40.41 60.98 10.44
CA PHE A 361 -40.19 59.86 9.51
C PHE A 361 -38.91 60.02 8.68
N SER A 362 -38.58 61.26 8.27
CA SER A 362 -37.31 61.54 7.59
C SER A 362 -36.10 61.25 8.48
N ASP A 363 -36.15 61.68 9.73
CA ASP A 363 -35.07 61.46 10.70
C ASP A 363 -34.89 59.95 10.99
N TYR A 364 -35.99 59.20 11.12
CA TYR A 364 -35.97 57.74 11.29
C TYR A 364 -35.37 57.01 10.08
N ASN A 365 -35.73 57.39 8.86
CA ASN A 365 -35.17 56.78 7.65
C ASN A 365 -33.65 57.04 7.53
N SER A 366 -33.20 58.24 7.92
CA SER A 366 -31.76 58.55 7.98
C SER A 366 -31.03 57.67 9.00
N ALA A 367 -31.59 57.52 10.20
CA ALA A 367 -31.00 56.67 11.24
C ALA A 367 -30.97 55.18 10.84
N LEU A 368 -32.03 54.68 10.18
CA LEU A 368 -32.04 53.32 9.65
C LEU A 368 -30.93 53.08 8.62
N HIS A 369 -30.70 54.05 7.73
CA HIS A 369 -29.63 53.95 6.75
C HIS A 369 -28.24 53.93 7.41
N GLU A 370 -28.02 54.76 8.43
CA GLU A 370 -26.77 54.72 9.21
C GLU A 370 -26.57 53.38 9.92
N LEU A 371 -27.63 52.81 10.52
CA LEU A 371 -27.56 51.49 11.16
C LEU A 371 -27.25 50.37 10.15
N GLU A 372 -27.74 50.49 8.93
CA GLU A 372 -27.49 49.53 7.86
C GLU A 372 -26.03 49.57 7.39
N LEU A 373 -25.46 50.77 7.25
CA LEU A 373 -24.02 50.95 6.98
C LEU A 373 -23.15 50.39 8.11
N LEU A 374 -23.51 50.66 9.36
CA LEU A 374 -22.80 50.10 10.52
C LEU A 374 -22.91 48.57 10.60
N ARG A 375 -24.04 47.99 10.22
CA ARG A 375 -24.21 46.53 10.12
C ARG A 375 -23.24 45.94 9.10
N GLU A 376 -23.14 46.56 7.93
CA GLU A 376 -22.26 46.11 6.86
C GLU A 376 -20.77 46.25 7.24
N GLU A 377 -20.38 47.36 7.87
CA GLU A 377 -19.02 47.54 8.38
C GLU A 377 -18.66 46.54 9.48
N ASN A 378 -19.59 46.24 10.39
CA ASN A 378 -19.38 45.25 11.45
C ASN A 378 -19.40 43.80 10.94
N GLY A 379 -19.90 43.54 9.72
CA GLY A 379 -19.80 42.23 9.08
C GLY A 379 -18.39 41.92 8.55
N LYS A 380 -17.65 42.93 8.06
CA LYS A 380 -16.32 42.76 7.47
C LYS A 380 -15.28 42.10 8.39
N PRO A 381 -15.22 42.40 9.71
CA PRO A 381 -14.33 41.69 10.64
C PRO A 381 -14.64 40.20 10.78
N ILE A 382 -15.91 39.80 10.68
CA ILE A 382 -16.32 38.40 10.80
C ILE A 382 -15.82 37.61 9.59
N GLU A 383 -16.01 38.13 8.37
CA GLU A 383 -15.44 37.51 7.15
C GLU A 383 -13.92 37.41 7.21
N LYS A 384 -13.22 38.43 7.73
CA LYS A 384 -11.77 38.36 7.94
C LYS A 384 -11.37 37.30 8.95
N LEU A 385 -12.17 37.08 9.99
CA LEU A 385 -11.90 36.05 11.00
C LEU A 385 -12.03 34.66 10.39
N ASP A 386 -13.07 34.44 9.57
CA ASP A 386 -13.29 33.16 8.88
C ASP A 386 -12.14 32.84 7.91
N ILE A 387 -11.66 33.83 7.15
CA ILE A 387 -10.50 33.66 6.25
C ILE A 387 -9.24 33.30 7.06
N LEU A 388 -8.99 33.97 8.18
CA LEU A 388 -7.83 33.69 9.03
C LEU A 388 -7.91 32.31 9.70
N GLU A 389 -9.11 31.86 10.08
CA GLU A 389 -9.32 30.53 10.64
C GLU A 389 -9.08 29.44 9.59
N GLN A 390 -9.54 29.67 8.35
CA GLN A 390 -9.27 28.79 7.22
C GLN A 390 -7.77 28.71 6.88
N GLU A 391 -7.07 29.85 6.83
CA GLU A 391 -5.60 29.88 6.66
C GLU A 391 -4.87 29.15 7.79
N ARG A 392 -5.37 29.26 9.04
CA ARG A 392 -4.80 28.54 10.20
C ARG A 392 -4.96 27.03 10.06
N GLU A 393 -6.11 26.56 9.59
CA GLU A 393 -6.37 25.14 9.34
C GLU A 393 -5.46 24.60 8.24
N GLU A 394 -5.34 25.30 7.11
CA GLU A 394 -4.40 24.93 6.05
C GLU A 394 -2.95 24.87 6.54
N LEU A 395 -2.54 25.81 7.39
CA LEU A 395 -1.21 25.83 7.97
C LEU A 395 -0.98 24.64 8.91
N MET A 396 -2.01 24.27 9.68
CA MET A 396 -1.95 23.11 10.58
C MET A 396 -1.81 21.80 9.80
N GLU A 397 -2.51 21.67 8.68
CA GLU A 397 -2.40 20.51 7.80
C GLU A 397 -1.02 20.42 7.14
N LYS A 398 -0.48 21.53 6.64
CA LYS A 398 0.90 21.61 6.13
C LYS A 398 1.93 21.23 7.19
N MET A 399 1.75 21.71 8.42
CA MET A 399 2.64 21.38 9.55
C MET A 399 2.61 19.89 9.87
N LYS A 400 1.44 19.25 9.79
CA LYS A 400 1.29 17.80 9.98
C LYS A 400 2.02 17.02 8.87
N MET A 401 1.86 17.41 7.61
CA MET A 401 2.57 16.77 6.49
C MET A 401 4.09 16.87 6.64
N ILE A 402 4.61 18.05 6.97
CA ILE A 402 6.06 18.24 7.21
C ILE A 402 6.55 17.36 8.35
N ASN A 403 5.75 17.20 9.42
CA ASN A 403 6.13 16.35 10.54
C ASN A 403 6.15 14.85 10.16
N ASP A 404 5.18 14.40 9.36
CA ASP A 404 5.14 13.04 8.84
C ASP A 404 6.33 12.76 7.89
N GLU A 405 6.66 13.70 6.99
CA GLU A 405 7.86 13.62 6.13
C GLU A 405 9.15 13.58 6.96
N LYS A 406 9.26 14.41 8.00
CA LYS A 406 10.40 14.41 8.91
C LYS A 406 10.54 13.06 9.62
N GLN A 407 9.44 12.44 10.03
CA GLN A 407 9.45 11.11 10.64
C GLN A 407 9.89 10.03 9.65
N GLN A 408 9.41 10.09 8.40
CA GLN A 408 9.87 9.20 7.33
C GLN A 408 11.36 9.36 7.06
N LEU A 409 11.86 10.59 6.95
CA LEU A 409 13.27 10.88 6.74
C LEU A 409 14.14 10.34 7.88
N ASN A 410 13.70 10.50 9.13
CA ASN A 410 14.40 9.94 10.28
C ASN A 410 14.47 8.41 10.21
N SER A 411 13.36 7.75 9.87
CA SER A 411 13.34 6.29 9.72
C SER A 411 14.25 5.80 8.58
N ALA A 412 14.33 6.55 7.47
CA ALA A 412 15.23 6.25 6.36
C ALA A 412 16.70 6.44 6.77
N LYS A 413 16.99 7.50 7.53
CA LYS A 413 18.33 7.76 8.09
C LYS A 413 18.77 6.63 9.02
N GLU A 414 17.90 6.14 9.89
CA GLU A 414 18.21 5.00 10.77
C GLU A 414 18.52 3.73 9.98
N LYS A 415 17.75 3.44 8.92
CA LYS A 415 18.03 2.31 8.02
C LYS A 415 19.38 2.44 7.32
N LEU A 416 19.71 3.63 6.81
CA LEU A 416 21.01 3.90 6.18
C LEU A 416 22.17 3.72 7.16
N ILE A 417 22.03 4.17 8.40
CA ILE A 417 23.05 3.96 9.44
C ILE A 417 23.23 2.47 9.72
N ALA A 418 22.15 1.70 9.83
CA ALA A 418 22.23 0.26 10.04
C ALA A 418 22.91 -0.47 8.86
N GLU A 419 22.58 -0.09 7.63
CA GLU A 419 23.22 -0.61 6.41
C GLU A 419 24.70 -0.25 6.35
N GLN A 420 25.07 0.99 6.72
CA GLN A 420 26.46 1.42 6.80
C GLN A 420 27.25 0.59 7.83
N ILE A 421 26.71 0.37 9.03
CA ILE A 421 27.35 -0.48 10.05
C ILE A 421 27.53 -1.92 9.53
N SER A 422 26.52 -2.47 8.86
CA SER A 422 26.61 -3.82 8.26
C SER A 422 27.68 -3.88 7.16
N PHE A 423 27.79 -2.84 6.34
CA PHE A 423 28.81 -2.77 5.29
C PHE A 423 30.22 -2.67 5.89
N GLU A 424 30.41 -1.84 6.92
CA GLU A 424 31.69 -1.74 7.65
C GLU A 424 32.09 -3.08 8.29
N GLN A 425 31.14 -3.83 8.84
CA GLN A 425 31.38 -5.18 9.36
C GLN A 425 31.81 -6.17 8.26
N GLN A 426 31.14 -6.15 7.10
CA GLN A 426 31.54 -6.97 5.96
C GLN A 426 32.93 -6.61 5.44
N GLN A 427 33.26 -5.32 5.39
CA GLN A 427 34.57 -4.84 4.98
C GLN A 427 35.67 -5.29 5.95
N ALA A 428 35.41 -5.22 7.26
CA ALA A 428 36.34 -5.72 8.27
C ALA A 428 36.56 -7.24 8.13
N GLY A 429 35.49 -8.01 7.93
CA GLY A 429 35.58 -9.46 7.69
C GLY A 429 36.35 -9.81 6.41
N LEU A 430 36.18 -9.02 5.34
CA LEU A 430 36.94 -9.19 4.10
C LEU A 430 38.43 -8.91 4.31
N GLU A 431 38.77 -7.87 5.06
CA GLU A 431 40.17 -7.53 5.35
C GLU A 431 40.83 -8.59 6.24
N GLU A 432 40.10 -9.16 7.21
CA GLU A 432 40.57 -10.31 8.00
C GLU A 432 40.81 -11.54 7.13
N ALA A 433 39.87 -11.88 6.23
CA ALA A 433 40.03 -12.98 5.28
C ALA A 433 41.25 -12.77 4.35
N LYS A 434 41.46 -11.52 3.89
CA LYS A 434 42.61 -11.15 3.07
C LYS A 434 43.93 -11.26 3.85
N ALA A 435 43.97 -10.86 5.11
CA ALA A 435 45.12 -11.02 5.99
C ALA A 435 45.45 -12.51 6.23
N SER A 436 44.42 -13.34 6.46
CA SER A 436 44.54 -14.79 6.58
C SER A 436 45.12 -15.42 5.30
N LEU A 437 44.56 -15.08 4.14
CA LEU A 437 45.04 -15.58 2.84
C LEU A 437 46.49 -15.18 2.59
N ASN A 438 46.87 -13.94 2.93
CA ASN A 438 48.25 -13.47 2.81
C ASN A 438 49.21 -14.25 3.73
N SER A 439 48.79 -14.52 4.98
CA SER A 439 49.55 -15.38 5.89
C SER A 439 49.71 -16.79 5.34
N GLN A 440 48.65 -17.37 4.76
CA GLN A 440 48.70 -18.69 4.14
C GLN A 440 49.63 -18.71 2.92
N SER A 441 49.61 -17.67 2.08
CA SER A 441 50.52 -17.52 0.95
C SER A 441 51.98 -17.47 1.39
N MET A 442 52.30 -16.76 2.48
CA MET A 442 53.66 -16.73 3.05
C MET A 442 54.11 -18.10 3.56
N LEU A 443 53.20 -18.87 4.17
CA LEU A 443 53.50 -20.24 4.62
C LEU A 443 53.81 -21.15 3.43
N TYR A 444 52.98 -21.12 2.37
CA TYR A 444 53.23 -21.89 1.15
C TYR A 444 54.55 -21.50 0.47
N GLU A 445 54.88 -20.22 0.40
CA GLU A 445 56.15 -19.76 -0.18
C GLU A 445 57.35 -20.26 0.65
N THR A 446 57.24 -20.23 1.98
CA THR A 446 58.27 -20.74 2.88
C THR A 446 58.43 -22.26 2.75
N GLU A 447 57.33 -22.99 2.67
CA GLU A 447 57.34 -24.45 2.48
C GLU A 447 57.93 -24.82 1.12
N MET A 448 57.56 -24.12 0.05
CA MET A 448 58.10 -24.32 -1.30
C MET A 448 59.61 -24.11 -1.34
N LYS A 449 60.10 -23.04 -0.69
CA LYS A 449 61.54 -22.77 -0.56
C LYS A 449 62.26 -23.89 0.21
N THR A 450 61.66 -24.36 1.30
CA THR A 450 62.21 -25.46 2.10
C THR A 450 62.29 -26.76 1.31
N LEU A 451 61.23 -27.08 0.53
CA LEU A 451 61.22 -28.24 -0.37
C LEU A 451 62.28 -28.13 -1.46
N GLN A 452 62.46 -26.93 -2.04
CA GLN A 452 63.49 -26.69 -3.05
C GLN A 452 64.91 -26.88 -2.47
N ASP A 453 65.16 -26.41 -1.26
CA ASP A 453 66.45 -26.61 -0.58
C ASP A 453 66.68 -28.09 -0.23
N ASN A 454 65.65 -28.79 0.23
CA ASN A 454 65.70 -30.25 0.45
C ASN A 454 65.98 -31.02 -0.84
N MET A 455 65.37 -30.63 -1.97
CA MET A 455 65.66 -31.22 -3.28
C MET A 455 67.14 -31.08 -3.63
N LYS A 456 67.72 -29.87 -3.51
CA LYS A 456 69.16 -29.65 -3.78
C LYS A 456 70.05 -30.51 -2.90
N VAL A 457 69.71 -30.67 -1.63
CA VAL A 457 70.44 -31.56 -0.70
C VAL A 457 70.36 -33.01 -1.16
N MET A 458 69.18 -33.46 -1.56
CA MET A 458 68.96 -34.82 -2.05
C MET A 458 69.67 -35.09 -3.38
N GLU A 459 69.64 -34.14 -4.32
CA GLU A 459 70.42 -34.18 -5.57
C GLU A 459 71.92 -34.33 -5.29
N LYS A 460 72.46 -33.48 -4.41
CA LYS A 460 73.88 -33.57 -4.02
C LYS A 460 74.22 -34.91 -3.37
N ARG A 461 73.31 -35.48 -2.56
CA ARG A 461 73.49 -36.82 -1.97
C ARG A 461 73.44 -37.90 -3.03
N HIS A 462 72.55 -37.79 -4.01
CA HIS A 462 72.46 -38.70 -5.14
C HIS A 462 73.75 -38.68 -5.96
N ASP A 463 74.26 -37.50 -6.30
CA ASP A 463 75.53 -37.35 -7.02
C ASP A 463 76.71 -37.97 -6.27
N ASN A 464 76.80 -37.72 -4.96
CA ASN A 464 77.84 -38.34 -4.12
C ASN A 464 77.74 -39.87 -4.12
N MET A 465 76.53 -40.42 -4.03
CA MET A 465 76.29 -41.86 -4.10
C MET A 465 76.65 -42.42 -5.48
N LEU A 466 76.32 -41.69 -6.55
CA LEU A 466 76.64 -42.08 -7.92
C LEU A 466 78.15 -42.12 -8.14
N GLN A 467 78.87 -41.09 -7.68
CA GLN A 467 80.34 -41.05 -7.69
C GLN A 467 80.98 -42.18 -6.88
N LEU A 468 80.40 -42.54 -5.73
CA LEU A 468 80.90 -43.66 -4.94
C LEU A 468 80.66 -45.00 -5.68
N SER A 469 79.49 -45.15 -6.29
CA SER A 469 79.13 -46.33 -7.09
C SER A 469 80.04 -46.49 -8.31
N THR A 470 80.37 -45.39 -9.02
CA THR A 470 81.33 -45.45 -10.13
C THR A 470 82.73 -45.83 -9.66
N LYS A 471 83.24 -45.23 -8.58
CA LYS A 471 84.54 -45.61 -7.99
C LYS A 471 84.58 -47.09 -7.59
N LEU A 472 83.51 -47.60 -6.95
CA LEU A 472 83.43 -49.01 -6.58
C LEU A 472 83.41 -49.92 -7.81
N LYS A 473 82.74 -49.52 -8.91
CA LYS A 473 82.78 -50.27 -10.17
C LYS A 473 84.18 -50.30 -10.78
N GLU A 474 84.89 -49.18 -10.77
CA GLU A 474 86.28 -49.09 -11.24
C GLU A 474 87.20 -50.02 -10.42
N VAL A 475 87.12 -49.96 -9.08
CA VAL A 475 87.89 -50.85 -8.19
C VAL A 475 87.54 -52.32 -8.42
N LEU A 476 86.26 -52.65 -8.60
CA LEU A 476 85.85 -54.02 -8.94
C LEU A 476 86.41 -54.47 -10.28
N GLN A 477 86.42 -53.59 -11.28
CA GLN A 477 87.01 -53.88 -12.59
C GLN A 477 88.52 -54.12 -12.49
N GLU A 478 89.25 -53.29 -11.74
CA GLU A 478 90.68 -53.50 -11.46
C GLU A 478 90.92 -54.84 -10.77
N LYS A 479 90.12 -55.17 -9.76
CA LYS A 479 90.22 -56.46 -9.04
C LYS A 479 89.90 -57.65 -9.93
N ASN A 480 88.97 -57.53 -10.88
CA ASN A 480 88.71 -58.57 -11.87
C ASN A 480 89.91 -58.78 -12.79
N ILE A 481 90.56 -57.71 -13.27
CA ILE A 481 91.78 -57.80 -14.08
C ILE A 481 92.90 -58.49 -13.30
N GLU A 482 93.11 -58.12 -12.03
CA GLU A 482 94.10 -58.75 -11.16
C GLU A 482 93.83 -60.25 -10.98
N LEU A 483 92.56 -60.60 -10.74
CA LEU A 483 92.12 -61.98 -10.55
C LEU A 483 92.32 -62.81 -11.82
N ASP A 484 92.01 -62.26 -13.00
CA ASP A 484 92.27 -62.92 -14.28
C ASP A 484 93.77 -63.09 -14.55
N GLY A 485 94.59 -62.11 -14.15
CA GLY A 485 96.05 -62.22 -14.15
C GLY A 485 96.57 -63.33 -13.24
N ILE A 486 96.00 -63.48 -12.03
CA ILE A 486 96.32 -64.58 -11.11
C ILE A 486 95.91 -65.94 -11.72
N LYS A 487 94.71 -66.05 -12.29
CA LYS A 487 94.25 -67.28 -12.97
C LYS A 487 95.21 -67.70 -14.10
N ALA A 488 95.65 -66.75 -14.93
CA ALA A 488 96.59 -67.02 -16.01
C ALA A 488 97.93 -67.56 -15.48
N ARG A 489 98.49 -66.95 -14.42
CA ARG A 489 99.70 -67.44 -13.76
C ARG A 489 99.51 -68.84 -13.15
N LEU A 490 98.36 -69.11 -12.55
CA LEU A 490 98.00 -70.43 -12.04
C LEU A 490 97.95 -71.49 -13.15
N ALA A 491 97.41 -71.15 -14.32
CA ALA A 491 97.39 -72.04 -15.48
C ALA A 491 98.80 -72.37 -15.98
N ILE A 492 99.70 -71.37 -16.05
CA ILE A 492 101.12 -71.57 -16.40
C ILE A 492 101.79 -72.49 -15.38
N ALA A 493 101.67 -72.17 -14.08
CA ALA A 493 102.27 -72.98 -13.02
C ALA A 493 101.76 -74.43 -13.01
N LYS A 494 100.50 -74.65 -13.41
CA LYS A 494 99.94 -75.99 -13.57
C LYS A 494 100.61 -76.75 -14.73
N ASN A 495 100.80 -76.11 -15.88
CA ASN A 495 101.52 -76.71 -17.02
C ASN A 495 102.99 -77.01 -16.68
N ASP A 496 103.64 -76.12 -15.93
CA ASP A 496 105.00 -76.34 -15.43
C ASP A 496 105.04 -77.55 -14.48
N ALA A 497 104.05 -77.70 -13.59
CA ALA A 497 103.94 -78.86 -12.70
C ALA A 497 103.74 -80.18 -13.47
N GLU A 498 102.94 -80.17 -14.54
CA GLU A 498 102.79 -81.30 -15.46
C GLU A 498 104.13 -81.64 -16.13
N THR A 499 104.88 -80.62 -16.60
CA THR A 499 106.22 -80.78 -17.18
C THR A 499 107.22 -81.37 -16.18
N ILE A 500 107.24 -80.88 -14.94
CA ILE A 500 108.08 -81.42 -13.85
C ILE A 500 107.76 -82.89 -13.61
N THR A 501 106.49 -83.29 -13.71
CA THR A 501 106.07 -84.68 -13.53
C THR A 501 106.64 -85.57 -14.63
N ILE A 502 106.59 -85.12 -15.89
CA ILE A 502 107.19 -85.82 -17.03
C ILE A 502 108.71 -85.92 -16.87
N LEU A 503 109.39 -84.83 -16.51
CA LEU A 503 110.83 -84.82 -16.30
C LEU A 503 111.26 -85.77 -15.16
N LYS A 504 110.48 -85.85 -14.08
CA LYS A 504 110.71 -86.84 -13.01
C LYS A 504 110.58 -88.27 -13.52
N GLN A 505 109.54 -88.58 -14.30
CA GLN A 505 109.38 -89.90 -14.92
C GLN A 505 110.54 -90.24 -15.85
N GLN A 506 111.02 -89.27 -16.65
CA GLN A 506 112.17 -89.45 -17.51
C GLN A 506 113.45 -89.73 -16.71
N LEU A 507 113.65 -89.03 -15.59
CA LEU A 507 114.78 -89.25 -14.69
C LEU A 507 114.74 -90.66 -14.06
N ASP A 508 113.55 -91.11 -13.64
CA ASP A 508 113.35 -92.46 -13.10
C ASP A 508 113.63 -93.55 -14.14
N LEU A 509 113.21 -93.33 -15.40
CA LEU A 509 113.56 -94.22 -16.52
C LEU A 509 115.07 -94.29 -16.76
N TYR A 510 115.76 -93.15 -16.89
CA TYR A 510 117.21 -93.15 -17.05
C TYR A 510 117.95 -93.79 -15.88
N LYS A 511 117.44 -93.60 -14.65
CA LYS A 511 117.98 -94.27 -13.47
C LYS A 511 117.80 -95.79 -13.55
N SER A 512 116.63 -96.27 -13.98
CA SER A 512 116.37 -97.69 -14.20
C SER A 512 117.28 -98.28 -15.28
N ASP A 513 117.40 -97.61 -16.43
CA ASP A 513 118.28 -98.02 -17.53
C ASP A 513 119.74 -98.10 -17.06
N PHE A 514 120.20 -97.12 -16.28
CA PHE A 514 121.55 -97.12 -15.70
C PHE A 514 121.76 -98.27 -14.71
N GLU A 515 120.78 -98.58 -13.86
CA GLU A 515 120.82 -99.72 -12.94
C GLU A 515 120.81 -101.07 -13.67
N GLU A 516 120.04 -101.20 -14.75
CA GLU A 516 120.04 -102.38 -15.63
C GLU A 516 121.38 -102.54 -16.35
N GLU A 517 121.94 -101.47 -16.90
CA GLU A 517 123.25 -101.49 -17.54
C GLU A 517 124.37 -101.83 -16.54
N GLN A 518 124.28 -101.33 -15.30
CA GLN A 518 125.20 -101.72 -14.23
C GLN A 518 125.08 -103.21 -13.89
N LYS A 519 123.86 -103.76 -13.80
CA LYS A 519 123.64 -105.21 -13.58
C LYS A 519 124.15 -106.04 -14.74
N ALA A 520 123.85 -105.67 -15.99
CA ALA A 520 124.33 -106.36 -17.18
C ALA A 520 125.86 -106.35 -17.26
N LYS A 521 126.48 -105.21 -16.94
CA LYS A 521 127.94 -105.09 -16.84
C LYS A 521 128.51 -106.00 -15.75
N GLN A 522 127.86 -106.10 -14.58
CA GLN A 522 128.28 -107.02 -13.52
C GLN A 522 128.14 -108.48 -13.94
N GLN A 523 127.07 -108.85 -14.66
CA GLN A 523 126.91 -110.19 -15.21
C GLN A 523 128.02 -110.53 -16.22
N LEU A 524 128.33 -109.60 -17.14
CA LEU A 524 129.45 -109.77 -18.07
C LEU A 524 130.80 -109.89 -17.37
N ILE A 525 131.01 -109.16 -16.27
CA ILE A 525 132.21 -109.30 -15.44
C ILE A 525 132.26 -110.70 -14.81
N ASN A 526 131.15 -111.20 -14.27
CA ASN A 526 131.06 -112.53 -13.69
C ASN A 526 131.27 -113.64 -14.75
N GLU A 527 130.68 -113.52 -15.93
CA GLU A 527 130.90 -114.44 -17.06
C GLU A 527 132.34 -114.40 -17.55
N ARG A 528 132.95 -113.22 -17.66
CA ARG A 528 134.37 -113.05 -17.97
C ARG A 528 135.23 -113.77 -16.94
N GLU A 529 134.96 -113.62 -15.65
CA GLU A 529 135.68 -114.31 -14.58
C GLU A 529 135.49 -115.82 -14.65
N PHE A 530 134.27 -116.30 -14.90
CA PHE A 530 133.97 -117.72 -15.08
C PHE A 530 134.67 -118.32 -16.31
N LEU A 531 134.65 -117.63 -17.46
CA LEU A 531 135.36 -118.04 -18.67
C LEU A 531 136.88 -117.99 -18.47
N THR A 532 137.38 -117.01 -17.71
CA THR A 532 138.80 -116.93 -17.33
C THR A 532 139.20 -118.11 -16.44
N ASP A 533 138.35 -118.49 -15.48
CA ASP A 533 138.57 -119.66 -14.62
C ASP A 533 138.47 -120.98 -15.40
N GLN A 534 137.52 -121.11 -16.34
CA GLN A 534 137.45 -122.26 -17.24
C GLN A 534 138.66 -122.37 -18.17
N LEU A 535 139.11 -121.25 -18.74
CA LEU A 535 140.36 -121.20 -19.52
C LEU A 535 141.56 -121.55 -18.65
N GLY A 536 141.58 -121.14 -17.38
CA GLY A 536 142.57 -121.57 -16.38
C GLY A 536 142.58 -123.09 -16.19
N LYS A 537 141.41 -123.69 -15.97
CA LYS A 537 141.25 -125.16 -15.84
C LYS A 537 141.64 -125.91 -17.11
N LEU A 538 141.27 -125.41 -18.29
CA LEU A 538 141.67 -125.98 -19.58
C LEU A 538 143.17 -125.86 -19.82
N ARG A 539 143.78 -124.73 -19.44
CA ARG A 539 145.23 -124.53 -19.48
C ARG A 539 145.94 -125.52 -18.54
N ASP A 540 145.46 -125.68 -17.32
CA ASP A 540 145.98 -126.67 -16.35
C ASP A 540 145.80 -128.11 -16.84
N HIS A 541 144.69 -128.42 -17.49
CA HIS A 541 144.42 -129.74 -18.05
C HIS A 541 145.33 -130.02 -19.26
N ASN A 542 145.52 -129.04 -20.15
CA ASN A 542 146.51 -129.12 -21.22
C ASN A 542 147.93 -129.26 -20.67
N GLN A 543 148.26 -128.57 -19.59
CA GLN A 543 149.56 -128.69 -18.93
C GLN A 543 149.76 -130.07 -18.29
N LYS A 544 148.69 -130.70 -17.77
CA LYS A 544 148.69 -132.08 -17.25
C LYS A 544 148.72 -133.15 -18.36
N LEU A 545 148.10 -132.90 -19.51
CA LEU A 545 148.17 -133.77 -20.69
C LEU A 545 149.55 -133.71 -21.37
N LEU A 546 150.15 -132.51 -21.43
CA LEU A 546 151.53 -132.32 -21.88
C LEU A 546 152.55 -133.04 -20.98
N GLN A 547 152.25 -133.27 -19.69
CA GLN A 547 153.12 -134.02 -18.77
C GLN A 547 153.09 -135.56 -18.93
N ARG A 548 152.22 -136.15 -19.77
CA ARG A 548 152.05 -137.61 -19.84
C ARG A 548 152.67 -138.32 -21.05
N ILE A 549 153.19 -137.62 -22.07
CA ILE A 549 153.52 -138.28 -23.36
C ILE A 549 154.99 -138.23 -23.80
N ASN A 550 155.87 -137.29 -23.44
CA ASN A 550 157.28 -137.36 -23.86
C ASN A 550 158.20 -136.55 -22.92
N GLY A 551 159.30 -137.13 -22.43
CA GLY A 551 160.40 -136.40 -21.76
C GLY A 551 161.67 -136.36 -22.64
N PRO A 552 162.79 -135.71 -22.27
CA PRO A 552 163.06 -134.72 -21.21
C PRO A 552 163.69 -133.38 -21.72
N ASN A 553 163.36 -132.22 -21.11
CA ASN A 553 164.12 -130.93 -21.06
C ASN A 553 164.59 -130.27 -22.41
N PRO A 554 165.11 -129.01 -22.44
CA PRO A 554 165.03 -127.83 -21.55
C PRO A 554 164.66 -126.52 -22.33
N THR A 555 164.67 -125.33 -21.66
CA THR A 555 165.07 -123.95 -22.15
C THR A 555 164.83 -123.55 -23.62
N SER A 556 164.35 -122.36 -24.03
CA SER A 556 164.64 -120.97 -23.63
C SER A 556 164.29 -120.04 -24.82
N VAL A 557 163.83 -118.79 -24.55
CA VAL A 557 164.29 -117.50 -25.20
C VAL A 557 163.85 -117.32 -26.68
N SER A 558 163.38 -116.19 -27.22
CA SER A 558 163.61 -114.74 -27.04
C SER A 558 162.46 -113.94 -27.74
N GLN A 559 162.14 -112.69 -27.35
CA GLN A 559 162.53 -111.40 -28.01
C GLN A 559 161.94 -111.22 -29.43
N GLU A 560 161.56 -110.05 -29.96
CA GLU A 560 161.85 -108.62 -29.75
C GLU A 560 160.86 -107.88 -30.70
N GLU A 561 160.19 -106.80 -30.31
CA GLU A 561 160.58 -105.38 -30.48
C GLU A 561 160.54 -104.78 -31.89
N SER A 562 160.34 -103.45 -31.86
CA SER A 562 160.47 -102.40 -32.89
C SER A 562 159.16 -102.00 -33.60
N ASN A 563 158.84 -100.72 -33.83
CA ASN A 563 159.44 -99.45 -33.41
C ASN A 563 158.44 -98.28 -33.70
N GLU A 564 158.57 -97.21 -32.90
CA GLU A 564 158.55 -95.76 -33.22
C GLU A 564 157.70 -95.18 -34.38
N HIS A 565 156.93 -94.09 -34.13
CA HIS A 565 157.43 -92.69 -34.21
C HIS A 565 156.38 -91.61 -33.83
N LEU A 566 156.88 -90.38 -33.66
CA LEU A 566 156.37 -89.18 -32.96
C LEU A 566 155.90 -88.07 -33.94
N ALA A 567 155.05 -87.12 -33.49
CA ALA A 567 155.17 -85.65 -33.74
C ALA A 567 154.10 -84.78 -33.00
N ASP A 568 154.53 -83.57 -32.59
CA ASP A 568 153.94 -82.54 -31.69
C ASP A 568 152.93 -81.51 -32.27
N ALA A 569 152.29 -80.66 -31.41
CA ALA A 569 152.06 -79.20 -31.64
C ALA A 569 151.53 -78.37 -30.40
N PHE A 570 151.91 -77.08 -30.30
CA PHE A 570 151.64 -76.03 -29.24
C PHE A 570 151.25 -74.65 -29.87
N CYS A 571 150.67 -73.64 -29.13
CA CYS A 571 150.27 -72.29 -29.68
C CYS A 571 150.38 -71.08 -28.69
N ASN A 572 150.74 -69.88 -29.19
CA ASN A 572 151.40 -68.76 -28.47
C ASN A 572 150.65 -67.40 -28.28
N SER A 573 149.30 -67.30 -28.27
CA SER A 573 148.61 -66.01 -28.01
C SER A 573 148.02 -65.81 -26.59
N CYS A 574 148.10 -66.81 -25.70
CA CYS A 574 147.65 -66.67 -24.30
C CYS A 574 148.23 -67.68 -23.29
N GLY A 575 149.16 -68.56 -23.69
CA GLY A 575 150.06 -69.23 -22.74
C GLY A 575 149.47 -70.31 -21.80
N LEU A 576 148.43 -71.04 -22.19
CA LEU A 576 147.95 -72.26 -21.50
C LEU A 576 147.68 -73.41 -22.52
N TYR A 577 147.90 -74.66 -22.11
CA TYR A 577 147.75 -75.89 -22.93
C TYR A 577 146.35 -76.06 -23.57
N LYS A 578 146.27 -76.45 -24.86
CA LYS A 578 145.04 -76.68 -25.64
C LYS A 578 144.77 -78.18 -25.91
N MET A 579 143.49 -78.55 -25.96
CA MET A 579 142.93 -79.73 -26.65
C MET A 579 142.50 -79.34 -28.09
N PRO A 580 142.58 -80.22 -29.11
CA PRO A 580 141.90 -79.99 -30.40
C PRO A 580 140.37 -80.09 -30.23
N GLY A 581 139.64 -78.99 -30.43
CA GLY A 581 138.16 -79.00 -30.46
C GLY A 581 137.41 -78.17 -29.41
N GLN A 582 138.07 -77.34 -28.60
CA GLN A 582 137.34 -76.20 -28.00
C GLN A 582 136.98 -75.19 -29.09
N TRP A 583 135.68 -75.01 -29.28
CA TRP A 583 135.05 -73.81 -29.84
C TRP A 583 135.50 -72.58 -29.01
N HIS A 584 136.53 -71.88 -29.45
CA HIS A 584 136.52 -70.42 -29.32
C HIS A 584 135.71 -69.97 -30.54
N GLY A 585 134.51 -69.47 -30.27
CA GLY A 585 133.40 -69.56 -31.22
C GLY A 585 133.75 -69.20 -32.67
N PRO A 586 133.12 -69.84 -33.66
CA PRO A 586 132.99 -69.23 -34.96
C PRO A 586 131.95 -68.13 -34.80
N GLY A 587 132.43 -66.89 -34.80
CA GLY A 587 131.59 -65.84 -35.37
C GLY A 587 131.13 -66.28 -36.76
N PHE A 588 129.96 -65.81 -37.17
CA PHE A 588 130.03 -64.86 -38.26
C PHE A 588 130.17 -63.49 -37.63
N CYS A 589 131.40 -62.96 -37.63
CA CYS A 589 131.52 -61.62 -38.17
C CYS A 589 131.38 -61.80 -39.68
N GLN A 590 130.46 -61.05 -40.28
CA GLN A 590 130.58 -60.76 -41.70
C GLN A 590 131.97 -60.16 -41.97
N PRO A 591 132.54 -60.38 -43.17
CA PRO A 591 133.34 -59.33 -43.77
C PRO A 591 132.44 -58.11 -43.98
N VAL A 592 132.83 -56.97 -43.42
CA VAL A 592 132.51 -55.68 -44.04
C VAL A 592 133.48 -55.58 -45.23
N ASP A 593 133.01 -55.01 -46.33
CA ASP A 593 133.94 -54.29 -47.18
C ASP A 593 134.82 -53.31 -46.36
#